data_AF-A0A0E3W3S3-F1
#
_entry.id   AF-A0A0E3W3S3-F1
#
_cell.length_a   1.000
_cell.length_b   1.000
_cell.length_c   1.000
_cell.angle_alpha   90.00
_cell.angle_beta   90.00
_cell.angle_gamma   90.00
#
_symmetry.space_group_name_H-M   'P 1'
#
loop_
_entity.id
_entity.type
_entity.pdbx_description
1 polymer ?
#
loop_
_entity_poly.entity_id
_entity_poly.type
_entity_poly.pdbx_seq_one_letter_code
_entity_poly.pdbx_strand_id
1 'polypeptide(L)'
;MTWTLKNKDWFKEKDAKVFIVDTTLRDGEQTAGVVFSNEEKIQIARYLDQIGVDQIEVGIPVMGGDEKKCIQEIAGMGLNSSIMAWNRAVISDIKASLECNVDAVAISISTSDIHIEHKLQTTREDVLRRMSDAVKFAKDQNLYVSVNAEDASRSDIEYLTEFALIAKHAGANRLRFCDTVGTLDPLTTFRYVKTLRDAVGLDIEMHTHNDFGMATANSLAGVYAGANHVGVTVNGLGERAGNSCLQEVIMGLKYLMGINVGYNTTIFREVAQYVAEASGRALPVSKPIVGSNIFAHESGIHGDGVLKNPLTYEVFKPEEVGLERQIIIGKHSGSASIRSKFREYMITLSDQEAADILALVRQMSIDKKRSLFDKELMYIYEEYIQAQKQSS
;
A
#
# COMPACT_ATOMS: atom_id res chain seq x y z
N MET A 1 -9.62 16.89 -39.64
CA MET A 1 -8.83 17.03 -38.40
C MET A 1 -9.19 15.88 -37.48
N THR A 2 -8.44 14.80 -37.57
CA THR A 2 -8.54 13.67 -36.65
C THR A 2 -8.04 14.13 -35.28
N TRP A 3 -8.91 14.08 -34.28
CA TRP A 3 -8.57 14.26 -32.87
C TRP A 3 -7.66 13.10 -32.43
N THR A 4 -6.37 13.16 -32.76
CA THR A 4 -5.36 12.43 -31.98
C THR A 4 -5.26 13.16 -30.65
N LEU A 5 -5.88 12.60 -29.61
CA LEU A 5 -5.69 13.00 -28.22
C LEU A 5 -4.18 13.11 -27.94
N LYS A 6 -3.67 14.34 -28.00
CA LYS A 6 -2.32 14.73 -27.57
C LYS A 6 -2.25 14.92 -26.05
N ASN A 7 -3.19 14.34 -25.29
CA ASN A 7 -3.08 14.18 -23.85
C ASN A 7 -2.58 12.77 -23.59
N LYS A 8 -1.29 12.52 -23.85
CA LYS A 8 -0.66 11.32 -23.33
C LYS A 8 -0.46 11.57 -21.83
N ASP A 9 -0.87 10.63 -20.99
CA ASP A 9 -0.57 10.72 -19.57
C ASP A 9 0.95 10.85 -19.39
N TRP A 10 1.40 11.81 -18.56
CA TRP A 10 2.83 12.13 -18.43
C TRP A 10 3.66 10.90 -18.00
N PHE A 11 3.08 10.03 -17.17
CA PHE A 11 3.72 8.81 -16.69
C PHE A 11 3.89 7.72 -17.76
N LYS A 12 3.39 7.94 -18.99
CA LYS A 12 3.64 7.09 -20.16
C LYS A 12 4.76 7.63 -21.05
N GLU A 13 5.39 8.73 -20.69
CA GLU A 13 6.59 9.22 -21.36
C GLU A 13 7.78 8.32 -21.05
N LYS A 14 8.76 8.23 -21.97
CA LYS A 14 9.83 7.23 -21.93
C LYS A 14 10.66 7.29 -20.64
N ASP A 15 10.90 8.49 -20.13
CA ASP A 15 11.76 8.75 -18.99
C ASP A 15 10.96 9.13 -17.73
N ALA A 16 9.62 9.02 -17.79
CA ALA A 16 8.79 9.28 -16.63
C ALA A 16 8.90 8.16 -15.60
N LYS A 17 9.04 8.55 -14.33
CA LYS A 17 9.10 7.62 -13.20
C LYS A 17 8.16 8.09 -12.10
N VAL A 18 7.45 7.13 -11.52
CA VAL A 18 6.73 7.30 -10.25
C VAL A 18 7.54 6.58 -9.18
N PHE A 19 7.87 7.30 -8.11
CA PHE A 19 8.67 6.80 -7.00
C PHE A 19 7.78 6.37 -5.85
N ILE A 20 8.07 5.21 -5.26
CA ILE A 20 7.36 4.70 -4.09
C ILE A 20 8.16 5.04 -2.83
N VAL A 21 7.52 5.74 -1.91
CA VAL A 21 8.07 6.10 -0.60
C VAL A 21 7.31 5.30 0.45
N ASP A 22 7.93 4.27 1.01
CA ASP A 22 7.31 3.50 2.10
C ASP A 22 7.53 4.19 3.45
N THR A 23 6.47 4.31 4.23
CA THR A 23 6.49 4.91 5.57
C THR A 23 5.95 3.94 6.64
N THR A 24 6.06 2.63 6.42
CA THR A 24 5.61 1.60 7.37
C THR A 24 6.34 1.71 8.71
N LEU A 25 7.64 2.03 8.68
CA LEU A 25 8.50 2.17 9.86
C LEU A 25 8.36 3.51 10.58
N ARG A 26 7.54 4.44 10.07
CA ARG A 26 7.23 5.72 10.72
C ARG A 26 5.72 5.85 10.96
N ASP A 27 4.97 6.18 9.92
CA ASP A 27 3.50 6.33 9.98
C ASP A 27 2.81 5.01 10.35
N GLY A 28 3.26 3.90 9.78
CA GLY A 28 2.70 2.59 10.06
C GLY A 28 2.79 2.20 11.53
N GLU A 29 3.89 2.54 12.20
CA GLU A 29 4.07 2.33 13.63
C GLU A 29 3.25 3.29 14.51
N GLN A 30 2.88 4.47 14.00
CA GLN A 30 1.97 5.39 14.71
C GLN A 30 0.53 4.86 14.81
N THR A 31 0.22 3.71 14.20
CA THR A 31 -1.04 3.00 14.42
C THR A 31 -1.21 2.68 15.91
N ALA A 32 -2.33 3.09 16.50
CA ALA A 32 -2.60 2.82 17.91
C ALA A 32 -2.45 1.32 18.25
N GLY A 33 -1.57 1.00 19.18
CA GLY A 33 -1.31 -0.38 19.64
C GLY A 33 -0.35 -1.20 18.77
N VAL A 34 0.26 -0.61 17.74
CA VAL A 34 1.37 -1.22 17.00
C VAL A 34 2.68 -0.76 17.62
N VAL A 35 3.58 -1.69 17.90
CA VAL A 35 4.93 -1.42 18.39
C VAL A 35 5.83 -2.48 17.78
N PHE A 36 6.79 -2.07 16.95
CA PHE A 36 7.76 -3.00 16.38
C PHE A 36 8.99 -3.11 17.28
N SER A 37 9.49 -4.33 17.48
CA SER A 37 10.85 -4.52 17.98
C SER A 37 11.87 -4.04 16.96
N ASN A 38 13.09 -3.72 17.41
CA ASN A 38 14.17 -3.31 16.50
C ASN A 38 14.47 -4.37 15.44
N GLU A 39 14.44 -5.66 15.82
CA GLU A 39 14.66 -6.77 14.88
C GLU A 39 13.58 -6.81 13.79
N GLU A 40 12.31 -6.58 14.15
CA GLU A 40 11.22 -6.48 13.19
C GLU A 40 11.38 -5.26 12.28
N LYS A 41 11.76 -4.09 12.83
CA LYS A 41 12.01 -2.89 12.01
C LYS A 41 13.09 -3.13 10.95
N ILE A 42 14.21 -3.74 11.36
CA ILE A 42 15.32 -4.08 10.47
C ILE A 42 14.86 -5.08 9.40
N GLN A 43 14.10 -6.10 9.78
CA GLN A 43 13.60 -7.08 8.84
C GLN A 43 12.59 -6.49 7.84
N ILE A 44 11.70 -5.60 8.30
CA ILE A 44 10.78 -4.85 7.43
C ILE A 44 11.59 -3.99 6.45
N ALA A 45 12.65 -3.29 6.90
CA ALA A 45 13.51 -2.52 6.02
C ALA A 45 14.17 -3.38 4.93
N ARG A 46 14.64 -4.59 5.26
CA ARG A 46 15.16 -5.56 4.26
C ARG A 46 14.09 -5.97 3.26
N TYR A 47 12.88 -6.27 3.73
CA TYR A 47 11.78 -6.65 2.84
C TYR A 47 11.38 -5.51 1.90
N LEU A 48 11.35 -4.27 2.38
CA LEU A 48 11.07 -3.09 1.57
C LEU A 48 12.15 -2.89 0.50
N ASP A 49 13.43 -3.04 0.84
CA ASP A 49 14.53 -3.01 -0.13
C ASP A 49 14.46 -4.17 -1.14
N GLN A 50 14.08 -5.37 -0.70
CA GLN A 50 13.90 -6.53 -1.57
C GLN A 50 12.71 -6.37 -2.52
N ILE A 51 11.64 -5.69 -2.10
CA ILE A 51 10.55 -5.22 -2.98
C ILE A 51 11.10 -4.20 -3.98
N GLY A 52 12.12 -3.44 -3.60
CA GLY A 52 12.75 -2.41 -4.42
C GLY A 52 12.08 -1.05 -4.33
N VAL A 53 11.44 -0.73 -3.19
CA VAL A 53 10.87 0.62 -2.99
C VAL A 53 11.95 1.68 -3.13
N ASP A 54 11.63 2.86 -3.65
CA ASP A 54 12.64 3.86 -3.96
C ASP A 54 13.21 4.54 -2.71
N GLN A 55 12.37 4.69 -1.69
CA GLN A 55 12.75 5.34 -0.43
C GLN A 55 11.98 4.74 0.75
N ILE A 56 12.64 4.62 1.90
CA ILE A 56 12.08 4.13 3.16
C ILE A 56 12.17 5.25 4.20
N GLU A 57 11.04 5.67 4.74
CA GLU A 57 10.95 6.59 5.88
C GLU A 57 11.03 5.78 7.18
N VAL A 58 12.18 5.85 7.87
CA VAL A 58 12.60 4.87 8.89
C VAL A 58 12.31 5.28 10.34
N GLY A 59 11.66 6.41 10.58
CA GLY A 59 11.24 6.83 11.92
C GLY A 59 11.61 8.28 12.27
N ILE A 60 11.72 8.55 13.57
CA ILE A 60 11.89 9.90 14.15
C ILE A 60 13.15 9.96 15.03
N PRO A 61 14.34 10.31 14.48
CA PRO A 61 15.62 10.26 15.21
C PRO A 61 15.67 11.06 16.51
N VAL A 62 14.94 12.17 16.59
CA VAL A 62 14.95 13.04 17.78
C VAL A 62 14.33 12.39 19.02
N MET A 63 13.58 11.28 18.86
CA MET A 63 13.12 10.48 20.01
C MET A 63 14.28 9.86 20.79
N GLY A 64 15.46 9.74 20.18
CA GLY A 64 16.67 9.24 20.83
C GLY A 64 16.56 7.75 21.20
N GLY A 65 17.37 7.32 22.15
CA GLY A 65 17.30 5.95 22.69
C GLY A 65 17.45 4.87 21.63
N ASP A 66 16.62 3.83 21.74
CA ASP A 66 16.67 2.67 20.84
C ASP A 66 16.09 2.95 19.45
N GLU A 67 15.18 3.92 19.33
CA GLU A 67 14.67 4.40 18.03
C GLU A 67 15.82 4.92 17.16
N LYS A 68 16.64 5.80 17.74
CA LYS A 68 17.79 6.38 17.03
C LYS A 68 18.82 5.32 16.63
N LYS A 69 19.09 4.34 17.51
CA LYS A 69 20.01 3.23 17.21
C LYS A 69 19.49 2.35 16.08
N CYS A 70 18.18 2.04 16.08
CA CYS A 70 17.56 1.26 15.02
C CYS A 70 17.67 1.99 13.67
N ILE A 71 17.40 3.30 13.64
CA ILE A 71 17.56 4.12 12.43
C ILE A 71 19.02 4.13 11.94
N GLN A 72 19.98 4.29 12.85
CA GLN A 72 21.42 4.19 12.53
C GLN A 72 21.80 2.85 11.91
N GLU A 73 21.27 1.76 12.46
CA GLU A 73 21.51 0.42 11.94
C GLU A 73 20.93 0.27 10.54
N ILE A 74 19.67 0.68 10.31
CA ILE A 74 19.03 0.60 8.99
C ILE A 74 19.78 1.45 7.95
N ALA A 75 20.17 2.67 8.30
CA ALA A 75 20.97 3.53 7.42
C ALA A 75 22.35 2.92 7.09
N GLY A 76 22.92 2.13 8.01
CA GLY A 76 24.21 1.46 7.86
C GLY A 76 24.17 0.13 7.10
N MET A 77 23.00 -0.38 6.71
CA MET A 77 22.86 -1.70 6.07
C MET A 77 23.29 -1.76 4.60
N GLY A 78 23.49 -0.61 3.94
CA GLY A 78 23.84 -0.56 2.52
C GLY A 78 22.69 -1.02 1.60
N LEU A 79 21.45 -0.67 1.96
CA LEU A 79 20.26 -0.91 1.15
C LEU A 79 20.34 -0.12 -0.16
N ASN A 80 19.63 -0.59 -1.19
CA ASN A 80 19.49 0.13 -2.47
C ASN A 80 18.47 1.27 -2.37
N SER A 81 17.45 1.11 -1.52
CA SER A 81 16.48 2.16 -1.21
C SER A 81 17.15 3.34 -0.48
N SER A 82 16.74 4.56 -0.83
CA SER A 82 17.10 5.78 -0.07
C SER A 82 16.50 5.72 1.34
N ILE A 83 17.24 6.16 2.35
CA ILE A 83 16.82 6.17 3.75
C ILE A 83 16.49 7.59 4.18
N MET A 84 15.25 7.79 4.64
CA MET A 84 14.72 9.08 5.02
C MET A 84 14.28 9.11 6.49
N ALA A 85 14.63 10.18 7.20
CA ALA A 85 14.14 10.43 8.56
C ALA A 85 13.07 11.52 8.60
N TRP A 86 12.06 11.36 9.45
CA TRP A 86 11.03 12.38 9.68
C TRP A 86 11.47 13.38 10.76
N ASN A 87 11.21 14.66 10.50
CA ASN A 87 11.62 15.78 11.33
C ASN A 87 10.49 16.81 11.44
N ARG A 88 10.34 17.43 12.62
CA ARG A 88 9.67 18.73 12.69
C ARG A 88 10.52 19.78 11.98
N ALA A 89 9.92 20.91 11.60
CA ALA A 89 10.66 22.09 11.10
C ALA A 89 11.48 22.79 12.22
N VAL A 90 12.46 22.07 12.77
CA VAL A 90 13.37 22.48 13.84
C VAL A 90 14.77 21.92 13.55
N ILE A 91 15.80 22.78 13.62
CA ILE A 91 17.19 22.41 13.27
C ILE A 91 17.72 21.26 14.16
N SER A 92 17.35 21.20 15.44
CA SER A 92 17.80 20.13 16.33
C SER A 92 17.32 18.74 15.90
N ASP A 93 16.12 18.64 15.34
CA ASP A 93 15.59 17.37 14.82
C ASP A 93 16.43 16.91 13.63
N ILE A 94 16.73 17.83 12.69
CA ILE A 94 17.56 17.55 11.51
C ILE A 94 18.97 17.13 11.92
N LYS A 95 19.56 17.76 12.95
CA LYS A 95 20.85 17.33 13.52
C LYS A 95 20.80 15.89 14.04
N ALA A 96 19.72 15.51 14.72
CA ALA A 96 19.55 14.12 15.15
C ALA A 96 19.47 13.14 13.97
N SER A 97 18.85 13.56 12.85
CA SER A 97 18.83 12.77 11.60
C SER A 97 20.22 12.64 10.97
N LEU A 98 21.02 13.70 10.95
CA LEU A 98 22.40 13.67 10.45
C LEU A 98 23.27 12.70 11.25
N GLU A 99 23.10 12.66 12.56
CA GLU A 99 23.80 11.70 13.43
C GLU A 99 23.42 10.24 13.13
N CYS A 100 22.34 10.00 12.38
CA CYS A 100 21.95 8.68 11.90
C CYS A 100 22.51 8.32 10.52
N ASN A 101 23.21 9.23 9.83
CA ASN A 101 23.72 9.05 8.47
C ASN A 101 22.64 8.72 7.42
N VAL A 102 21.43 9.26 7.59
CA VAL A 102 20.39 9.18 6.54
C VAL A 102 20.74 10.07 5.35
N ASP A 103 20.35 9.69 4.14
CA ASP A 103 20.57 10.48 2.92
C ASP A 103 19.45 11.49 2.62
N ALA A 104 18.28 11.31 3.23
CA ALA A 104 17.12 12.16 3.06
C ALA A 104 16.45 12.57 4.37
N VAL A 105 15.79 13.73 4.36
CA VAL A 105 14.93 14.18 5.47
C VAL A 105 13.57 14.64 4.96
N ALA A 106 12.54 14.23 5.68
CA ALA A 106 11.21 14.78 5.59
C ALA A 106 11.03 15.86 6.67
N ILE A 107 10.80 17.11 6.27
CA ILE A 107 10.60 18.25 7.16
C ILE A 107 9.11 18.60 7.16
N SER A 108 8.44 18.36 8.28
CA SER A 108 7.00 18.51 8.41
C SER A 108 6.59 19.71 9.25
N ILE A 109 5.61 20.47 8.75
CA ILE A 109 4.92 21.53 9.48
C ILE A 109 3.49 21.68 8.94
N SER A 110 2.55 22.05 9.82
CA SER A 110 1.14 22.20 9.45
C SER A 110 0.88 23.45 8.61
N THR A 111 0.08 23.32 7.56
CA THR A 111 -0.26 24.43 6.64
C THR A 111 -1.72 24.85 6.71
N SER A 112 -2.59 24.09 7.38
CA SER A 112 -4.00 24.46 7.53
C SER A 112 -4.19 25.47 8.67
N ASP A 113 -5.14 26.40 8.50
CA ASP A 113 -5.38 27.45 9.51
C ASP A 113 -5.78 26.87 10.86
N ILE A 114 -6.58 25.80 10.87
CA ILE A 114 -6.99 25.11 12.10
C ILE A 114 -5.77 24.59 12.89
N HIS A 115 -4.75 24.07 12.22
CA HIS A 115 -3.53 23.62 12.88
C HIS A 115 -2.60 24.79 13.22
N ILE A 116 -2.48 25.80 12.36
CA ILE A 116 -1.66 26.99 12.64
C ILE A 116 -2.16 27.69 13.90
N GLU A 117 -3.48 27.88 14.02
CA GLU A 117 -4.11 28.54 15.17
C GLU A 117 -4.12 27.66 16.42
N HIS A 118 -4.63 26.42 16.33
CA HIS A 118 -4.92 25.63 17.53
C HIS A 118 -3.82 24.64 17.92
N LYS A 119 -3.01 24.15 16.97
CA LYS A 119 -1.93 23.18 17.23
C LYS A 119 -0.58 23.87 17.42
N LEU A 120 -0.22 24.74 16.48
CA LEU A 120 1.07 25.42 16.47
C LEU A 120 1.05 26.74 17.25
N GLN A 121 -0.13 27.34 17.44
CA GLN A 121 -0.35 28.62 18.12
C GLN A 121 0.58 29.72 17.59
N THR A 122 0.68 29.81 16.26
CA THR A 122 1.60 30.71 15.56
C THR A 122 0.92 31.37 14.35
N THR A 123 1.70 32.05 13.49
CA THR A 123 1.21 32.67 12.26
C THR A 123 1.69 31.94 11.01
N ARG A 124 0.99 32.18 9.89
CA ARG A 124 1.39 31.69 8.55
C ARG A 124 2.83 32.10 8.22
N GLU A 125 3.22 33.34 8.50
CA GLU A 125 4.57 33.86 8.24
C GLU A 125 5.65 33.11 9.04
N ASP A 126 5.36 32.79 10.31
CA ASP A 126 6.30 32.01 11.13
C ASP A 126 6.45 30.57 10.62
N VAL A 127 5.36 29.95 10.13
CA VAL A 127 5.41 28.63 9.48
C VAL A 127 6.31 28.65 8.25
N LEU A 128 6.14 29.64 7.36
CA LEU A 128 6.97 29.79 6.16
C LEU A 128 8.45 30.00 6.52
N ARG A 129 8.72 30.85 7.51
CA ARG A 129 10.08 31.12 7.98
C ARG A 129 10.75 29.87 8.56
N ARG A 130 10.07 29.17 9.48
CA ARG A 130 10.59 27.95 10.12
C ARG A 130 10.86 26.85 9.11
N MET A 131 9.94 26.66 8.17
CA MET A 131 10.13 25.71 7.06
C MET A 131 11.36 26.10 6.22
N SER A 132 11.45 27.35 5.76
CA SER A 132 12.58 27.82 4.96
C SER A 132 13.92 27.64 5.67
N ASP A 133 14.01 28.03 6.95
CA ASP A 133 15.24 27.93 7.75
C ASP A 133 15.68 26.46 7.91
N ALA A 134 14.73 25.57 8.17
CA ALA A 134 14.97 24.13 8.28
C ALA A 134 15.43 23.50 6.96
N VAL A 135 14.78 23.86 5.84
CA VAL A 135 15.16 23.39 4.49
C VAL A 135 16.57 23.84 4.14
N LYS A 136 16.89 25.13 4.31
CA LYS A 136 18.22 25.68 4.01
C LYS A 136 19.30 24.95 4.81
N PHE A 137 19.07 24.77 6.11
CA PHE A 137 20.00 24.01 6.95
C PHE A 137 20.21 22.58 6.44
N ALA A 138 19.15 21.84 6.11
CA ALA A 138 19.29 20.48 5.57
C ALA A 138 20.03 20.45 4.21
N LYS A 139 19.80 21.44 3.35
CA LYS A 139 20.50 21.56 2.05
C LYS A 139 21.98 21.88 2.21
N ASP A 140 22.35 22.73 3.19
CA ASP A 140 23.76 23.00 3.52
C ASP A 140 24.52 21.74 3.97
N GLN A 141 23.80 20.71 4.41
CA GLN A 141 24.34 19.40 4.79
C GLN A 141 24.23 18.36 3.67
N ASN A 142 23.91 18.78 2.43
CA ASN A 142 23.77 17.93 1.24
C ASN A 142 22.69 16.85 1.31
N LEU A 143 21.66 17.03 2.14
CA LEU A 143 20.54 16.08 2.23
C LEU A 143 19.54 16.25 1.09
N TYR A 144 18.88 15.16 0.70
CA TYR A 144 17.63 15.24 -0.05
C TYR A 144 16.51 15.71 0.87
N VAL A 145 15.69 16.69 0.43
CA VAL A 145 14.68 17.31 1.30
C VAL A 145 13.27 17.16 0.72
N SER A 146 12.42 16.44 1.45
CA SER A 146 10.96 16.47 1.27
C SER A 146 10.36 17.47 2.26
N VAL A 147 9.63 18.47 1.77
CA VAL A 147 8.87 19.38 2.63
C VAL A 147 7.44 18.89 2.72
N ASN A 148 7.00 18.54 3.91
CA ASN A 148 5.68 17.99 4.13
C ASN A 148 4.73 19.08 4.63
N ALA A 149 3.74 19.38 3.79
CA ALA A 149 2.62 20.23 4.14
C ALA A 149 1.58 19.39 4.89
N GLU A 150 1.71 19.32 6.22
CA GLU A 150 0.75 18.61 7.04
C GLU A 150 -0.63 19.29 6.95
N ASP A 151 -1.66 18.48 6.70
CA ASP A 151 -3.04 18.91 6.52
C ASP A 151 -3.26 19.84 5.30
N ALA A 152 -2.46 19.62 4.25
CA ALA A 152 -2.58 20.30 2.97
C ALA A 152 -3.99 20.22 2.36
N SER A 153 -4.70 19.10 2.56
CA SER A 153 -6.07 18.91 2.04
C SER A 153 -7.10 19.89 2.59
N ARG A 154 -6.84 20.51 3.75
CA ARG A 154 -7.70 21.52 4.39
C ARG A 154 -7.05 22.91 4.42
N SER A 155 -5.94 23.09 3.71
CA SER A 155 -5.24 24.36 3.62
C SER A 155 -5.84 25.24 2.52
N ASP A 156 -5.77 26.55 2.72
CA ASP A 156 -6.01 27.54 1.67
C ASP A 156 -5.02 27.33 0.51
N ILE A 157 -5.52 27.27 -0.73
CA ILE A 157 -4.71 26.83 -1.88
C ILE A 157 -3.68 27.88 -2.28
N GLU A 158 -4.01 29.17 -2.14
CA GLU A 158 -3.11 30.29 -2.37
C GLU A 158 -1.93 30.24 -1.38
N TYR A 159 -2.22 30.09 -0.08
CA TYR A 159 -1.18 29.93 0.94
C TYR A 159 -0.35 28.66 0.76
N LEU A 160 -0.98 27.53 0.42
CA LEU A 160 -0.25 26.28 0.14
C LEU A 160 0.68 26.44 -1.08
N THR A 161 0.25 27.18 -2.09
CA THR A 161 1.07 27.51 -3.26
C THR A 161 2.26 28.40 -2.87
N GLU A 162 2.05 29.42 -2.04
CA GLU A 162 3.13 30.24 -1.48
C GLU A 162 4.13 29.40 -0.68
N PHE A 163 3.63 28.54 0.22
CA PHE A 163 4.43 27.61 1.00
C PHE A 163 5.32 26.74 0.12
N ALA A 164 4.76 26.16 -0.94
CA ALA A 164 5.47 25.33 -1.89
C ALA A 164 6.52 26.11 -2.72
N LEU A 165 6.22 27.35 -3.12
CA LEU A 165 7.18 28.23 -3.81
C LEU A 165 8.35 28.59 -2.90
N ILE A 166 8.08 28.97 -1.65
CA ILE A 166 9.13 29.27 -0.66
C ILE A 166 9.98 28.03 -0.39
N ALA A 167 9.36 26.85 -0.25
CA ALA A 167 10.08 25.59 -0.09
C ALA A 167 11.02 25.31 -1.28
N LYS A 168 10.52 25.49 -2.51
CA LYS A 168 11.32 25.38 -3.73
C LYS A 168 12.50 26.35 -3.73
N HIS A 169 12.28 27.62 -3.39
CA HIS A 169 13.34 28.63 -3.33
C HIS A 169 14.36 28.40 -2.21
N ALA A 170 13.94 27.77 -1.11
CA ALA A 170 14.84 27.33 -0.04
C ALA A 170 15.67 26.10 -0.43
N GLY A 171 15.31 25.41 -1.52
CA GLY A 171 16.06 24.27 -2.08
C GLY A 171 15.44 22.91 -1.82
N ALA A 172 14.16 22.84 -1.42
CA ALA A 172 13.43 21.58 -1.29
C ALA A 172 13.46 20.79 -2.61
N ASN A 173 13.60 19.47 -2.52
CA ASN A 173 13.58 18.58 -3.68
C ASN A 173 12.15 18.24 -4.09
N ARG A 174 11.24 18.10 -3.11
CA ARG A 174 9.81 17.86 -3.36
C ARG A 174 8.92 18.44 -2.27
N LEU A 175 7.64 18.63 -2.60
CA LEU A 175 6.55 18.89 -1.67
C LEU A 175 5.78 17.60 -1.43
N ARG A 176 5.62 17.17 -0.18
CA ARG A 176 4.63 16.15 0.20
C ARG A 176 3.31 16.82 0.54
N PHE A 177 2.30 16.51 -0.26
CA PHE A 177 0.92 16.90 -0.03
C PHE A 177 0.25 15.87 0.89
N CYS A 178 -0.09 16.28 2.11
CA CYS A 178 -0.72 15.38 3.09
C CYS A 178 -2.24 15.58 3.15
N ASP A 179 -3.00 14.57 2.75
CA ASP A 179 -4.41 14.44 3.14
C ASP A 179 -4.50 13.77 4.52
N THR A 180 -4.08 14.54 5.54
CA THR A 180 -3.81 14.05 6.91
C THR A 180 -5.00 13.35 7.55
N VAL A 181 -6.23 13.79 7.23
CA VAL A 181 -7.48 13.24 7.78
C VAL A 181 -8.30 12.48 6.74
N GLY A 182 -7.72 12.16 5.58
CA GLY A 182 -8.33 11.31 4.56
C GLY A 182 -9.63 11.87 3.95
N THR A 183 -9.77 13.20 3.88
CA THR A 183 -11.03 13.88 3.55
C THR A 183 -11.28 14.09 2.06
N LEU A 184 -10.28 13.85 1.21
CA LEU A 184 -10.42 14.11 -0.22
C LEU A 184 -11.09 12.96 -0.96
N ASP A 185 -11.80 13.31 -2.03
CA ASP A 185 -12.16 12.38 -3.11
C ASP A 185 -11.14 12.47 -4.28
N PRO A 186 -11.11 11.48 -5.19
CA PRO A 186 -10.12 11.44 -6.27
C PRO A 186 -10.18 12.63 -7.23
N LEU A 187 -11.37 13.17 -7.53
CA LEU A 187 -11.50 14.29 -8.46
C LEU A 187 -11.03 15.60 -7.81
N THR A 188 -11.32 15.79 -6.53
CA THR A 188 -10.78 16.93 -5.76
C THR A 188 -9.27 16.81 -5.63
N THR A 189 -8.75 15.62 -5.32
CA THR A 189 -7.31 15.36 -5.27
C THR A 189 -6.63 15.74 -6.58
N PHE A 190 -7.17 15.29 -7.72
CA PHE A 190 -6.63 15.62 -9.04
C PHE A 190 -6.55 17.14 -9.24
N ARG A 191 -7.63 17.88 -8.93
CA ARG A 191 -7.65 19.35 -9.09
C ARG A 191 -6.61 20.05 -8.23
N TYR A 192 -6.51 19.71 -6.95
CA TYR A 192 -5.55 20.32 -6.03
C TYR A 192 -4.11 20.09 -6.49
N VAL A 193 -3.77 18.83 -6.76
CA VAL A 193 -2.42 18.43 -7.15
C VAL A 193 -2.06 19.04 -8.50
N LYS A 194 -3.01 19.09 -9.45
CA LYS A 194 -2.78 19.68 -10.77
C LYS A 194 -2.48 21.18 -10.66
N THR A 195 -3.27 21.90 -9.88
CA THR A 195 -3.04 23.33 -9.59
C THR A 195 -1.66 23.57 -8.98
N LEU A 196 -1.27 22.80 -7.96
CA LEU A 196 0.05 22.92 -7.32
C LEU A 196 1.19 22.58 -8.28
N ARG A 197 1.06 21.49 -9.05
CA ARG A 197 2.08 21.06 -10.00
C ARG A 197 2.30 22.11 -11.08
N ASP A 198 1.21 22.65 -11.63
CA ASP A 198 1.27 23.64 -12.71
C ASP A 198 1.79 25.01 -12.21
N ALA A 199 1.46 25.40 -10.98
CA ALA A 199 1.90 26.68 -10.39
C ALA A 199 3.36 26.66 -9.92
N VAL A 200 3.79 25.57 -9.27
CA VAL A 200 5.09 25.50 -8.56
C VAL A 200 6.15 24.81 -9.40
N GLY A 201 5.78 23.78 -10.19
CA GLY A 201 6.71 22.95 -10.95
C GLY A 201 7.74 22.21 -10.08
N LEU A 202 7.45 22.01 -8.80
CA LEU A 202 8.22 21.17 -7.88
C LEU A 202 7.66 19.74 -7.92
N ASP A 203 8.50 18.74 -7.64
CA ASP A 203 8.04 17.36 -7.47
C ASP A 203 7.06 17.25 -6.31
N ILE A 204 6.05 16.39 -6.49
CA ILE A 204 4.96 16.22 -5.52
C ILE A 204 4.90 14.77 -5.09
N GLU A 205 4.89 14.57 -3.77
CA GLU A 205 4.58 13.32 -3.11
C GLU A 205 3.14 13.34 -2.59
N MET A 206 2.37 12.31 -2.94
CA MET A 206 1.04 12.08 -2.38
C MET A 206 1.16 11.31 -1.07
N HIS A 207 0.66 11.87 0.04
CA HIS A 207 0.51 11.16 1.31
C HIS A 207 -0.95 11.21 1.75
N THR A 208 -1.68 10.10 1.60
CA THR A 208 -3.13 10.08 1.78
C THR A 208 -3.56 9.08 2.83
N HIS A 209 -4.35 9.54 3.81
CA HIS A 209 -5.02 8.67 4.78
C HIS A 209 -6.34 8.13 4.26
N ASN A 210 -6.82 7.06 4.90
CA ASN A 210 -7.87 6.20 4.37
C ASN A 210 -9.21 6.28 5.13
N ASP A 211 -9.48 7.38 5.85
CA ASP A 211 -10.67 7.55 6.70
C ASP A 211 -12.00 7.30 5.94
N PHE A 212 -12.06 7.64 4.64
CA PHE A 212 -13.22 7.35 3.77
C PHE A 212 -12.99 6.21 2.78
N GLY A 213 -11.93 5.41 2.94
CA GLY A 213 -11.62 4.28 2.05
C GLY A 213 -11.10 4.69 0.66
N MET A 214 -10.62 5.93 0.52
CA MET A 214 -10.21 6.50 -0.77
C MET A 214 -8.69 6.73 -0.93
N ALA A 215 -7.85 6.33 0.03
CA ALA A 215 -6.41 6.64 0.01
C ALA A 215 -5.71 6.18 -1.28
N THR A 216 -5.86 4.90 -1.63
CA THR A 216 -5.29 4.32 -2.87
C THR A 216 -5.79 5.09 -4.10
N ALA A 217 -7.09 5.39 -4.17
CA ALA A 217 -7.67 6.10 -5.31
C ALA A 217 -7.16 7.56 -5.41
N ASN A 218 -7.02 8.25 -4.29
CA ASN A 218 -6.48 9.60 -4.21
C ASN A 218 -5.00 9.63 -4.60
N SER A 219 -4.21 8.64 -4.17
CA SER A 219 -2.81 8.49 -4.59
C SER A 219 -2.69 8.37 -6.11
N LEU A 220 -3.47 7.49 -6.74
CA LEU A 220 -3.47 7.34 -8.21
C LEU A 220 -3.98 8.60 -8.91
N ALA A 221 -5.00 9.28 -8.37
CA ALA A 221 -5.49 10.54 -8.92
C ALA A 221 -4.44 11.66 -8.87
N GLY A 222 -3.65 11.71 -7.78
CA GLY A 222 -2.50 12.60 -7.68
C GLY A 222 -1.44 12.30 -8.75
N VAL A 223 -1.17 11.02 -9.04
CA VAL A 223 -0.29 10.62 -10.14
C VAL A 223 -0.87 11.10 -11.47
N TYR A 224 -2.15 10.90 -11.77
CA TYR A 224 -2.77 11.47 -12.98
C TYR A 224 -2.61 12.99 -13.09
N ALA A 225 -2.61 13.71 -11.96
CA ALA A 225 -2.45 15.15 -11.90
C ALA A 225 -1.00 15.65 -12.03
N GLY A 226 0.00 14.77 -11.94
CA GLY A 226 1.42 15.12 -12.09
C GLY A 226 2.29 14.88 -10.86
N ALA A 227 1.76 14.29 -9.78
CA ALA A 227 2.58 13.84 -8.66
C ALA A 227 3.43 12.65 -9.09
N ASN A 228 4.72 12.70 -8.80
CA ASN A 228 5.67 11.66 -9.18
C ASN A 228 6.20 10.84 -8.00
N HIS A 229 5.77 11.14 -6.77
CA HIS A 229 6.05 10.32 -5.60
C HIS A 229 4.74 9.89 -4.93
N VAL A 230 4.71 8.69 -4.36
CA VAL A 230 3.54 8.20 -3.60
C VAL A 230 3.99 7.59 -2.28
N GLY A 231 3.54 8.18 -1.19
CA GLY A 231 3.67 7.69 0.17
C GLY A 231 2.71 6.53 0.44
N VAL A 232 3.24 5.41 0.92
CA VAL A 232 2.49 4.17 1.16
C VAL A 232 2.94 3.47 2.42
N THR A 233 2.14 2.51 2.88
CA THR A 233 2.55 1.56 3.92
C THR A 233 2.13 0.14 3.55
N VAL A 234 2.89 -0.85 4.01
CA VAL A 234 2.52 -2.26 3.90
C VAL A 234 1.18 -2.48 4.58
N ASN A 235 0.27 -3.16 3.87
CA ASN A 235 -1.10 -3.46 4.30
C ASN A 235 -2.00 -2.22 4.50
N GLY A 236 -1.50 -1.00 4.25
CA GLY A 236 -2.18 0.24 4.58
C GLY A 236 -2.16 0.54 6.08
N LEU A 237 -1.11 0.15 6.82
CA LEU A 237 -0.92 0.57 8.21
C LEU A 237 -0.83 2.10 8.36
N GLY A 238 -1.18 2.63 9.52
CA GLY A 238 -1.13 4.05 9.82
C GLY A 238 -2.15 4.48 10.87
N GLU A 239 -2.16 5.77 11.17
CA GLU A 239 -3.18 6.34 12.05
C GLU A 239 -4.61 6.05 11.57
N ARG A 240 -5.52 5.79 12.51
CA ARG A 240 -6.97 5.60 12.28
C ARG A 240 -7.27 4.46 11.30
N ALA A 241 -7.70 4.80 10.08
CA ALA A 241 -8.00 3.85 9.00
C ALA A 241 -6.76 3.51 8.14
N GLY A 242 -5.61 4.10 8.46
CA GLY A 242 -4.34 3.84 7.81
C GLY A 242 -4.01 4.77 6.64
N ASN A 243 -2.93 4.42 5.94
CA ASN A 243 -2.44 5.11 4.76
C ASN A 243 -2.82 4.37 3.46
N SER A 244 -2.45 4.93 2.31
CA SER A 244 -2.43 4.20 1.05
C SER A 244 -1.64 2.91 1.16
N CYS A 245 -2.24 1.82 0.67
CA CYS A 245 -1.66 0.48 0.75
C CYS A 245 -0.60 0.28 -0.34
N LEU A 246 0.63 -0.08 0.06
CA LEU A 246 1.78 -0.30 -0.84
C LEU A 246 1.43 -1.28 -1.97
N GLN A 247 0.84 -2.42 -1.60
CA GLN A 247 0.52 -3.48 -2.57
C GLN A 247 -0.55 -3.03 -3.56
N GLU A 248 -1.55 -2.29 -3.10
CA GLU A 248 -2.63 -1.77 -3.96
C GLU A 248 -2.14 -0.68 -4.90
N VAL A 249 -1.31 0.24 -4.42
CA VAL A 249 -0.74 1.32 -5.24
C VAL A 249 0.17 0.76 -6.32
N ILE A 250 1.12 -0.12 -5.98
CA ILE A 250 2.05 -0.70 -6.96
C ILE A 250 1.29 -1.48 -8.05
N MET A 251 0.31 -2.29 -7.66
CA MET A 251 -0.50 -3.03 -8.63
C MET A 251 -1.43 -2.11 -9.44
N GLY A 252 -1.93 -1.03 -8.84
CA GLY A 252 -2.69 0.01 -9.53
C GLY A 252 -1.85 0.72 -10.61
N LEU A 253 -0.62 1.11 -10.30
CA LEU A 253 0.32 1.68 -11.26
C LEU A 253 0.58 0.71 -12.42
N LYS A 254 0.82 -0.57 -12.11
CA LYS A 254 1.08 -1.62 -13.11
C LYS A 254 -0.12 -1.89 -14.02
N TYR A 255 -1.26 -2.23 -13.44
CA TYR A 255 -2.40 -2.78 -14.18
C TYR A 255 -3.43 -1.75 -14.63
N LEU A 256 -3.64 -0.68 -13.85
CA LEU A 256 -4.64 0.34 -14.18
C LEU A 256 -4.02 1.49 -14.99
N MET A 257 -2.76 1.84 -14.71
CA MET A 257 -2.07 2.95 -15.38
C MET A 257 -1.12 2.49 -16.49
N GLY A 258 -0.82 1.18 -16.54
CA GLY A 258 0.07 0.59 -17.55
C GLY A 258 1.52 1.03 -17.39
N ILE A 259 1.94 1.40 -16.19
CA ILE A 259 3.31 1.79 -15.87
C ILE A 259 4.13 0.51 -15.67
N ASN A 260 5.29 0.43 -16.33
CA ASN A 260 6.21 -0.67 -16.07
C ASN A 260 6.88 -0.46 -14.71
N VAL A 261 6.39 -1.15 -13.69
CA VAL A 261 6.94 -1.10 -12.34
C VAL A 261 8.11 -2.07 -12.21
N GLY A 262 9.24 -1.60 -11.67
CA GLY A 262 10.43 -2.42 -11.42
C GLY A 262 10.42 -3.15 -10.07
N TYR A 263 9.30 -3.11 -9.33
CA TYR A 263 9.19 -3.66 -7.98
C TYR A 263 8.99 -5.18 -8.00
N ASN A 264 9.61 -5.87 -7.05
CA ASN A 264 9.47 -7.30 -6.86
C ASN A 264 8.15 -7.61 -6.14
N THR A 265 7.08 -7.76 -6.92
CA THR A 265 5.74 -8.01 -6.38
C THR A 265 5.55 -9.44 -5.85
N THR A 266 6.41 -10.40 -6.22
CA THR A 266 6.19 -11.83 -5.90
C THR A 266 6.31 -12.16 -4.41
N ILE A 267 6.90 -11.27 -3.61
CA ILE A 267 7.01 -11.42 -2.16
C ILE A 267 5.93 -10.64 -1.38
N PHE A 268 4.97 -10.00 -2.07
CA PHE A 268 3.95 -9.18 -1.42
C PHE A 268 3.17 -9.92 -0.34
N ARG A 269 2.76 -11.17 -0.60
CA ARG A 269 2.02 -11.97 0.39
C ARG A 269 2.83 -12.28 1.64
N GLU A 270 4.11 -12.60 1.47
CA GLU A 270 5.05 -12.90 2.55
C GLU A 270 5.27 -11.66 3.43
N VAL A 271 5.62 -10.53 2.81
CA VAL A 271 5.83 -9.26 3.51
C VAL A 271 4.55 -8.79 4.21
N ALA A 272 3.39 -8.93 3.54
CA ALA A 272 2.09 -8.64 4.14
C ALA A 272 1.82 -9.47 5.39
N GLN A 273 2.16 -10.77 5.37
CA GLN A 273 1.99 -11.67 6.50
C GLN A 273 2.92 -11.29 7.65
N TYR A 274 4.20 -11.05 7.35
CA TYR A 274 5.19 -10.67 8.35
C TYR A 274 4.80 -9.38 9.08
N VAL A 275 4.41 -8.34 8.32
CA VAL A 275 3.97 -7.07 8.91
C VAL A 275 2.67 -7.24 9.70
N ALA A 276 1.73 -8.07 9.24
CA ALA A 276 0.51 -8.38 9.98
C ALA A 276 0.81 -9.03 11.34
N GLU A 277 1.76 -9.96 11.38
CA GLU A 277 2.22 -10.62 12.61
C GLU A 277 2.96 -9.64 13.54
N ALA A 278 3.96 -8.93 13.02
CA ALA A 278 4.76 -7.97 13.79
C ALA A 278 3.91 -6.82 14.37
N SER A 279 2.89 -6.39 13.62
CA SER A 279 1.97 -5.34 14.05
C SER A 279 0.85 -5.82 14.97
N GLY A 280 0.67 -7.14 15.12
CA GLY A 280 -0.49 -7.71 15.81
C GLY A 280 -1.83 -7.44 15.11
N ARG A 281 -1.81 -7.11 13.81
CA ARG A 281 -3.01 -6.81 13.00
C ARG A 281 -3.24 -7.91 11.98
N ALA A 282 -4.27 -8.73 12.21
CA ALA A 282 -4.62 -9.81 11.28
C ALA A 282 -4.84 -9.30 9.86
N LEU A 283 -4.20 -9.95 8.88
CA LEU A 283 -4.42 -9.66 7.47
C LEU A 283 -5.81 -10.18 7.06
N PRO A 284 -6.74 -9.33 6.59
CA PRO A 284 -8.04 -9.80 6.16
C PRO A 284 -7.91 -10.77 4.98
N VAL A 285 -8.66 -11.87 5.02
CA VAL A 285 -8.68 -12.87 3.92
C VAL A 285 -9.12 -12.28 2.59
N SER A 286 -9.89 -11.19 2.62
CA SER A 286 -10.37 -10.44 1.46
C SER A 286 -9.57 -9.16 1.18
N LYS A 287 -8.42 -8.94 1.83
CA LYS A 287 -7.56 -7.77 1.56
C LYS A 287 -7.21 -7.75 0.07
N PRO A 288 -7.42 -6.64 -0.66
CA PRO A 288 -7.03 -6.56 -2.05
C PRO A 288 -5.56 -6.89 -2.25
N ILE A 289 -5.23 -7.53 -3.37
CA ILE A 289 -3.88 -7.94 -3.78
C ILE A 289 -3.25 -9.08 -2.98
N VAL A 290 -3.39 -9.12 -1.65
CA VAL A 290 -2.65 -10.07 -0.78
C VAL A 290 -3.53 -10.96 0.11
N GLY A 291 -4.85 -10.78 0.09
CA GLY A 291 -5.78 -11.61 0.85
C GLY A 291 -5.83 -13.04 0.31
N SER A 292 -5.88 -14.04 1.19
CA SER A 292 -5.90 -15.46 0.81
C SER A 292 -7.07 -15.84 -0.10
N ASN A 293 -8.18 -15.10 -0.07
CA ASN A 293 -9.40 -15.44 -0.78
C ASN A 293 -9.58 -14.67 -2.10
N ILE A 294 -8.67 -13.79 -2.50
CA ILE A 294 -8.85 -13.01 -3.74
C ILE A 294 -8.70 -13.86 -5.01
N PHE A 295 -8.04 -15.02 -4.89
CA PHE A 295 -7.90 -16.04 -5.94
C PHE A 295 -8.64 -17.33 -5.62
N ALA A 296 -9.61 -17.25 -4.69
CA ALA A 296 -10.46 -18.36 -4.34
C ALA A 296 -11.73 -18.37 -5.22
N HIS A 297 -11.94 -19.49 -5.93
CA HIS A 297 -13.08 -19.66 -6.84
C HIS A 297 -14.02 -20.75 -6.31
N GLU A 298 -15.20 -20.36 -5.83
CA GLU A 298 -16.23 -21.30 -5.35
C GLU A 298 -17.36 -21.51 -6.36
N SER A 299 -17.85 -20.44 -7.00
CA SER A 299 -19.01 -20.46 -7.89
C SER A 299 -18.79 -21.41 -9.07
N GLY A 300 -19.76 -22.28 -9.37
CA GLY A 300 -19.67 -23.22 -10.48
C GLY A 300 -19.44 -22.56 -11.85
N ILE A 301 -19.92 -21.33 -12.06
CA ILE A 301 -19.70 -20.56 -13.29
C ILE A 301 -18.28 -19.97 -13.32
N HIS A 302 -17.83 -19.39 -12.20
CA HIS A 302 -16.50 -18.79 -12.13
C HIS A 302 -15.41 -19.86 -12.15
N GLY A 303 -15.60 -20.96 -11.40
CA GLY A 303 -14.70 -22.10 -11.37
C GLY A 303 -14.54 -22.76 -12.74
N ASP A 304 -15.64 -22.98 -13.48
CA ASP A 304 -15.56 -23.49 -14.86
C ASP A 304 -14.85 -22.50 -15.80
N GLY A 305 -15.12 -21.20 -15.69
CA GLY A 305 -14.46 -20.15 -16.47
C GLY A 305 -12.95 -20.11 -16.24
N VAL A 306 -12.52 -20.16 -14.98
CA VAL A 306 -11.10 -20.14 -14.60
C VAL A 306 -10.38 -21.42 -15.01
N LEU A 307 -11.04 -22.58 -14.90
CA LEU A 307 -10.49 -23.85 -15.40
C LEU A 307 -10.24 -23.85 -16.91
N LYS A 308 -11.07 -23.11 -17.68
CA LYS A 308 -10.90 -22.96 -19.13
C LYS A 308 -9.86 -21.91 -19.49
N ASN A 309 -9.97 -20.72 -18.89
CA ASN A 309 -9.03 -19.63 -19.05
C ASN A 309 -9.06 -18.71 -17.81
N PRO A 310 -8.01 -18.71 -16.98
CA PRO A 310 -7.94 -17.90 -15.76
C PRO A 310 -8.16 -16.39 -15.98
N LEU A 311 -7.78 -15.85 -17.14
CA LEU A 311 -7.93 -14.43 -17.47
C LEU A 311 -9.39 -13.95 -17.54
N THR A 312 -10.36 -14.87 -17.53
CA THR A 312 -11.79 -14.52 -17.52
C THR A 312 -12.24 -13.89 -16.20
N TYR A 313 -11.58 -14.24 -15.09
CA TYR A 313 -11.94 -13.78 -13.75
C TYR A 313 -10.75 -13.32 -12.90
N GLU A 314 -9.52 -13.48 -13.38
CA GLU A 314 -8.29 -13.02 -12.70
C GLU A 314 -7.64 -11.88 -13.49
N VAL A 315 -7.59 -10.70 -12.87
CA VAL A 315 -6.96 -9.50 -13.47
C VAL A 315 -5.45 -9.68 -13.65
N PHE A 316 -4.83 -10.45 -12.75
CA PHE A 316 -3.41 -10.80 -12.75
C PHE A 316 -3.22 -12.18 -12.14
N LYS A 317 -2.05 -12.79 -12.36
CA LYS A 317 -1.78 -14.14 -11.87
C LYS A 317 -1.50 -14.14 -10.36
N PRO A 318 -1.92 -15.18 -9.61
CA PRO A 318 -1.67 -15.25 -8.17
C PRO A 318 -0.18 -15.30 -7.82
N GLU A 319 0.64 -15.94 -8.65
CA GLU A 319 2.08 -16.07 -8.40
C GLU A 319 2.82 -14.72 -8.50
N GLU A 320 2.24 -13.73 -9.17
CA GLU A 320 2.82 -12.38 -9.25
C GLU A 320 2.83 -11.65 -7.90
N VAL A 321 2.03 -12.10 -6.94
CA VAL A 321 1.90 -11.48 -5.61
C VAL A 321 2.25 -12.45 -4.47
N GLY A 322 2.80 -13.62 -4.81
CA GLY A 322 3.14 -14.67 -3.83
C GLY A 322 1.93 -15.46 -3.32
N LEU A 323 0.88 -15.56 -4.13
CA LEU A 323 -0.32 -16.34 -3.84
C LEU A 323 -0.43 -17.54 -4.79
N GLU A 324 -1.36 -18.43 -4.45
CA GLU A 324 -1.76 -19.57 -5.28
C GLU A 324 -3.27 -19.52 -5.52
N ARG A 325 -3.70 -20.05 -6.67
CA ARG A 325 -5.12 -20.20 -6.98
C ARG A 325 -5.74 -21.31 -6.13
N GLN A 326 -6.94 -21.06 -5.60
CA GLN A 326 -7.65 -22.05 -4.80
C GLN A 326 -9.03 -22.34 -5.39
N ILE A 327 -9.34 -23.62 -5.60
CA ILE A 327 -10.69 -24.07 -5.91
C ILE A 327 -11.35 -24.44 -4.59
N ILE A 328 -12.32 -23.64 -4.18
CA ILE A 328 -13.05 -23.84 -2.93
C ILE A 328 -14.34 -24.62 -3.24
N ILE A 329 -14.61 -25.65 -2.44
CA ILE A 329 -15.82 -26.45 -2.56
C ILE A 329 -16.82 -26.05 -1.48
N GLY A 330 -17.97 -25.54 -1.92
CA GLY A 330 -19.02 -25.05 -1.05
C GLY A 330 -20.41 -25.12 -1.67
N LYS A 331 -21.33 -24.33 -1.13
CA LYS A 331 -22.75 -24.31 -1.54
C LYS A 331 -22.89 -23.97 -3.02
N HIS A 332 -22.06 -23.05 -3.54
CA HIS A 332 -22.18 -22.53 -4.90
C HIS A 332 -21.37 -23.32 -5.93
N SER A 333 -20.70 -24.39 -5.54
CA SER A 333 -19.90 -25.21 -6.45
C SER A 333 -20.76 -25.98 -7.46
N GLY A 334 -20.14 -26.29 -8.60
CA GLY A 334 -20.67 -27.17 -9.63
C GLY A 334 -19.93 -28.50 -9.68
N SER A 335 -20.51 -29.49 -10.38
CA SER A 335 -19.92 -30.85 -10.48
C SER A 335 -18.53 -30.85 -11.12
N ALA A 336 -18.24 -29.90 -12.02
CA ALA A 336 -16.91 -29.74 -12.61
C ALA A 336 -15.85 -29.35 -11.55
N SER A 337 -16.18 -28.43 -10.64
CA SER A 337 -15.31 -28.03 -9.53
C SER A 337 -15.06 -29.20 -8.58
N ILE A 338 -16.10 -29.98 -8.25
CA ILE A 338 -15.98 -31.21 -7.45
C ILE A 338 -15.00 -32.18 -8.12
N ARG A 339 -15.19 -32.51 -9.39
CA ARG A 339 -14.26 -33.41 -10.12
C ARG A 339 -12.85 -32.85 -10.20
N SER A 340 -12.69 -31.54 -10.37
CA SER A 340 -11.36 -30.91 -10.37
C SER A 340 -10.69 -31.07 -9.02
N LYS A 341 -11.41 -30.80 -7.93
CA LYS A 341 -10.88 -30.89 -6.57
C LYS A 341 -10.50 -32.33 -6.19
N PHE A 342 -11.35 -33.31 -6.50
CA PHE A 342 -11.03 -34.72 -6.23
C PHE A 342 -9.88 -35.27 -7.10
N ARG A 343 -9.64 -34.70 -8.28
CA ARG A 343 -8.45 -35.04 -9.09
C ARG A 343 -7.13 -34.61 -8.42
N GLU A 344 -7.11 -33.57 -7.59
CA GLU A 344 -5.93 -33.21 -6.77
C GLU A 344 -5.55 -34.35 -5.80
N TYR A 345 -6.54 -35.17 -5.42
CA TYR A 345 -6.39 -36.33 -4.55
C TYR A 345 -6.28 -37.66 -5.29
N MET A 346 -6.05 -37.62 -6.62
CA MET A 346 -6.01 -38.81 -7.49
C MET A 346 -7.31 -39.64 -7.49
N ILE A 347 -8.44 -39.01 -7.14
CA ILE A 347 -9.78 -39.62 -7.17
C ILE A 347 -10.50 -39.17 -8.45
N THR A 348 -10.90 -40.13 -9.27
CA THR A 348 -11.69 -39.86 -10.48
C THR A 348 -13.16 -40.17 -10.21
N LEU A 349 -13.99 -39.13 -10.24
CA LEU A 349 -15.43 -39.24 -10.07
C LEU A 349 -16.13 -39.21 -11.43
N SER A 350 -17.11 -40.10 -11.62
CA SER A 350 -18.09 -40.02 -12.69
C SER A 350 -19.01 -38.80 -12.54
N ASP A 351 -19.78 -38.50 -13.58
CA ASP A 351 -20.75 -37.39 -13.53
C ASP A 351 -21.82 -37.59 -12.43
N GLN A 352 -22.26 -38.84 -12.24
CA GLN A 352 -23.25 -39.17 -11.21
C GLN A 352 -22.67 -39.03 -9.81
N GLU A 353 -21.49 -39.61 -9.55
CA GLU A 353 -20.83 -39.51 -8.24
C GLU A 353 -20.55 -38.05 -7.87
N ALA A 354 -20.08 -37.26 -8.83
CA ALA A 354 -19.84 -35.83 -8.60
C ALA A 354 -21.13 -35.06 -8.28
N ALA A 355 -22.27 -35.42 -8.89
CA ALA A 355 -23.56 -34.81 -8.61
C ALA A 355 -24.11 -35.19 -7.22
N ASP A 356 -23.97 -36.45 -6.83
CA ASP A 356 -24.42 -36.95 -5.53
C ASP A 356 -23.59 -36.34 -4.38
N ILE A 357 -22.27 -36.35 -4.51
CA ILE A 357 -21.35 -35.73 -3.55
C ILE A 357 -21.63 -34.23 -3.44
N LEU A 358 -21.91 -33.55 -4.56
CA LEU A 358 -22.24 -32.13 -4.55
C LEU A 358 -23.50 -31.83 -3.72
N ALA A 359 -24.50 -32.71 -3.70
CA ALA A 359 -25.69 -32.53 -2.87
C ALA A 359 -25.33 -32.58 -1.37
N LEU A 360 -24.49 -33.55 -0.96
CA LEU A 360 -24.01 -33.69 0.41
C LEU A 360 -23.15 -32.48 0.83
N VAL A 361 -22.25 -32.04 -0.05
CA VAL A 361 -21.42 -30.85 0.13
C VAL A 361 -22.30 -29.62 0.39
N ARG A 362 -23.33 -29.40 -0.45
CA ARG A 362 -24.23 -28.25 -0.32
C ARG A 362 -24.93 -28.22 1.04
N GLN A 363 -25.43 -29.38 1.47
CA GLN A 363 -26.12 -29.49 2.75
C GLN A 363 -25.16 -29.17 3.90
N MET A 364 -23.97 -29.80 3.92
CA MET A 364 -22.99 -29.55 4.98
C MET A 364 -22.49 -28.10 4.99
N SER A 365 -22.29 -27.47 3.82
CA SER A 365 -21.93 -26.04 3.74
C SER A 365 -23.01 -25.12 4.31
N ILE A 366 -24.30 -25.45 4.08
CA ILE A 366 -25.42 -24.69 4.66
C ILE A 366 -25.42 -24.79 6.18
N ASP A 367 -25.14 -25.97 6.72
CA ASP A 367 -25.13 -26.22 8.16
C ASP A 367 -23.93 -25.57 8.84
N LYS A 368 -22.75 -25.63 8.20
CA LYS A 368 -21.50 -25.04 8.71
C LYS A 368 -21.35 -23.53 8.45
N LYS A 369 -22.18 -22.96 7.57
CA LYS A 369 -22.10 -21.55 7.11
C LYS A 369 -20.73 -21.17 6.50
N ARG A 370 -20.05 -22.13 5.90
CA ARG A 370 -18.77 -21.95 5.19
C ARG A 370 -18.58 -23.05 4.15
N SER A 371 -17.62 -22.83 3.27
CA SER A 371 -17.08 -23.86 2.39
C SER A 371 -16.40 -24.96 3.19
N LEU A 372 -16.31 -26.14 2.61
CA LEU A 372 -15.79 -27.32 3.29
C LEU A 372 -14.27 -27.39 3.19
N PHE A 373 -13.64 -27.84 4.27
CA PHE A 373 -12.23 -28.19 4.25
C PHE A 373 -12.03 -29.51 3.50
N ASP A 374 -10.86 -29.69 2.93
CA ASP A 374 -10.55 -30.89 2.12
C ASP A 374 -10.76 -32.18 2.90
N LYS A 375 -10.48 -32.18 4.20
CA LYS A 375 -10.75 -33.31 5.09
C LYS A 375 -12.24 -33.64 5.21
N GLU A 376 -13.12 -32.63 5.22
CA GLU A 376 -14.56 -32.81 5.24
C GLU A 376 -15.07 -33.36 3.89
N LEU A 377 -14.46 -32.96 2.78
CA LEU A 377 -14.75 -33.54 1.46
C LEU A 377 -14.40 -35.02 1.39
N MET A 378 -13.25 -35.41 1.97
CA MET A 378 -12.85 -36.82 2.03
C MET A 378 -13.82 -37.65 2.88
N TYR A 379 -14.29 -37.11 4.02
CA TYR A 379 -15.31 -37.79 4.82
C TYR A 379 -16.63 -38.00 4.05
N ILE A 380 -17.10 -36.98 3.34
CA ILE A 380 -18.31 -37.11 2.49
C ILE A 380 -18.11 -38.20 1.43
N TYR A 381 -16.92 -38.27 0.81
CA TYR A 381 -16.61 -39.28 -0.19
C TYR A 381 -16.58 -40.71 0.40
N GLU A 382 -15.94 -40.89 1.56
CA GLU A 382 -15.91 -42.20 2.24
C GLU A 382 -17.31 -42.68 2.62
N GLU A 383 -18.14 -41.80 3.19
CA GLU A 383 -19.54 -42.09 3.52
C GLU A 383 -20.35 -42.47 2.27
N TYR A 384 -20.15 -41.73 1.16
CA TYR A 384 -20.79 -42.02 -0.12
C TYR A 384 -20.42 -43.41 -0.65
N ILE A 385 -19.13 -43.76 -0.65
CA ILE A 385 -18.66 -45.08 -1.12
C ILE A 385 -19.17 -46.21 -0.21
N GLN A 386 -19.23 -45.99 1.11
CA GLN A 386 -19.78 -46.99 2.04
C GLN A 386 -21.28 -47.23 1.80
N ALA A 387 -22.06 -46.16 1.57
CA ALA A 387 -23.49 -46.27 1.27
C ALA A 387 -23.76 -47.02 -0.05
N GLN A 388 -22.93 -46.79 -1.07
CA GLN A 388 -23.02 -47.51 -2.36
C GLN A 388 -22.75 -49.02 -2.20
N LYS A 389 -21.77 -49.40 -1.36
CA LYS A 389 -21.44 -50.81 -1.07
C LYS A 389 -22.51 -51.54 -0.26
N GLN A 390 -23.32 -50.84 0.52
CA GLN A 390 -24.43 -51.43 1.27
C GLN A 390 -25.72 -51.52 0.45
N SER A 391 -25.80 -50.78 -0.66
CA SER A 391 -26.94 -50.74 -1.57
C SER A 391 -26.75 -51.62 -2.82
N SER A 392 -25.54 -52.18 -3.00
CA SER A 392 -25.17 -53.18 -4.01
C SER A 392 -25.14 -54.56 -3.37
#